data_AF-A0A935B0T1-F1
#
_entry.id   AF-A0A935B0T1-F1
#
_cell.length_a   1.000
_cell.length_b   1.000
_cell.length_c   1.000
_cell.angle_alpha   90.00
_cell.angle_beta   90.00
_cell.angle_gamma   90.00
#
_symmetry.space_group_name_H-M   'P 1'
#
loop_
_entity.id
_entity.type
_entity.pdbx_description
1 polymer ?
#
loop_
_entity_poly.entity_id
_entity_poly.type
_entity_poly.pdbx_seq_one_letter_code
_entity_poly.pdbx_strand_id
1 'polypeptide(L)'
;MSGRARLIRLVRGLALAFCATAACAQTAPPGGNDPAALRAEVEHLRSIAQGQSLAMMQVAYNFNMLWFAGRARNWPLAQFYYGDARGRLRLALRIQPVRKVSGGDLPLQPLLEGLEKGAWAKLGEALAARDVRQFEAAYRATLVACEGCHAAAEKPYLRLKVPKVPAEPLVDFAAH
;
A
#
# COMPACT_ATOMS: atom_id res chain seq x y z
N MET A 1 -57.06 -65.24 -42.80
CA MET A 1 -57.68 -65.68 -41.53
C MET A 1 -56.98 -64.96 -40.38
N SER A 2 -57.75 -64.22 -39.56
CA SER A 2 -57.45 -63.73 -38.19
C SER A 2 -56.17 -62.91 -37.94
N GLY A 3 -56.13 -61.76 -37.27
CA GLY A 3 -57.08 -61.04 -36.43
C GLY A 3 -56.35 -59.91 -35.67
N ARG A 4 -57.04 -58.75 -35.54
CA ARG A 4 -57.03 -57.74 -34.46
C ARG A 4 -55.70 -57.27 -33.79
N ALA A 5 -55.36 -56.02 -34.11
CA ALA A 5 -55.15 -54.84 -33.24
C ALA A 5 -54.66 -54.98 -31.78
N ARG A 6 -53.68 -54.12 -31.40
CA ARG A 6 -53.82 -53.15 -30.29
C ARG A 6 -52.73 -52.08 -30.27
N LEU A 7 -53.20 -50.85 -30.10
CA LEU A 7 -52.49 -49.59 -29.83
C LEU A 7 -51.64 -49.67 -28.56
N ILE A 8 -50.41 -49.16 -28.59
CA ILE A 8 -49.72 -48.61 -27.40
C ILE A 8 -49.15 -47.24 -27.76
N ARG A 9 -49.55 -46.25 -26.96
CA ARG A 9 -49.21 -44.83 -27.03
C ARG A 9 -47.70 -44.61 -26.84
N LEU A 10 -47.04 -43.92 -27.75
CA LEU A 10 -45.68 -43.39 -27.54
C LEU A 10 -45.78 -41.96 -26.98
N VAL A 11 -45.35 -41.80 -25.73
CA VAL A 11 -45.21 -40.52 -25.05
C VAL A 11 -43.84 -39.93 -25.35
N ARG A 12 -43.86 -38.66 -25.76
CA ARG A 12 -42.78 -37.65 -25.86
C ARG A 12 -41.49 -37.96 -25.08
N GLY A 13 -40.36 -37.98 -25.81
CA GLY A 13 -39.02 -37.69 -25.28
C GLY A 13 -38.50 -36.40 -25.90
N LEU A 14 -38.41 -35.36 -25.08
CA LEU A 14 -37.90 -34.02 -25.39
C LEU A 14 -36.38 -34.11 -25.67
N ALA A 15 -35.93 -33.69 -26.84
CA ALA A 15 -34.52 -33.60 -27.18
C ALA A 15 -33.84 -32.50 -26.35
N LEU A 16 -32.96 -32.87 -25.41
CA LEU A 16 -31.99 -31.94 -24.83
C LEU A 16 -30.87 -31.72 -25.85
N ALA A 17 -30.88 -30.56 -26.50
CA ALA A 17 -29.74 -30.05 -27.24
C ALA A 17 -28.61 -29.74 -26.24
N PHE A 18 -27.62 -30.63 -26.17
CA PHE A 18 -26.41 -30.42 -25.40
C PHE A 18 -25.57 -29.35 -26.13
N CYS A 19 -25.73 -28.10 -25.73
CA CYS A 19 -24.88 -27.00 -26.19
C CYS A 19 -23.48 -27.25 -25.61
N ALA A 20 -22.59 -27.82 -26.43
CA ALA A 20 -21.19 -28.00 -26.07
C ALA A 20 -20.58 -26.62 -25.80
N THR A 21 -20.37 -26.30 -24.53
CA THR A 21 -19.54 -25.18 -24.12
C THR A 21 -18.13 -25.46 -24.62
N ALA A 22 -17.73 -24.79 -25.70
CA ALA A 22 -16.34 -24.70 -26.09
C ALA A 22 -15.58 -23.99 -24.97
N ALA A 23 -15.05 -24.78 -24.04
CA ALA A 23 -14.04 -24.32 -23.10
C ALA A 23 -12.88 -23.82 -23.95
N CYS A 24 -12.71 -22.50 -24.03
CA CYS A 24 -11.46 -21.92 -24.46
C CYS A 24 -10.42 -22.41 -23.45
N ALA A 25 -9.66 -23.44 -23.83
CA ALA A 25 -8.46 -23.83 -23.12
C ALA A 25 -7.54 -22.60 -23.15
N GLN A 26 -7.49 -21.87 -22.03
CA GLN A 26 -6.47 -20.87 -21.81
C GLN A 26 -5.14 -21.63 -21.84
N THR A 27 -4.42 -21.55 -22.94
CA THR A 27 -3.03 -21.98 -22.97
C THR A 27 -2.31 -21.17 -21.92
N ALA A 28 -1.80 -21.84 -20.89
CA ALA A 28 -0.92 -21.20 -19.92
C ALA A 28 0.20 -20.48 -20.69
N PRO A 29 0.61 -19.27 -20.29
CA PRO A 29 1.70 -18.57 -20.95
C PRO A 29 2.92 -19.51 -21.00
N PRO A 30 3.62 -19.62 -22.14
CA PRO A 30 4.79 -20.48 -22.26
C PRO A 30 5.90 -19.88 -21.38
N GLY A 31 6.01 -20.37 -20.14
CA GLY A 31 6.96 -19.81 -19.18
C GLY A 31 6.92 -20.37 -17.76
N GLY A 32 6.12 -21.40 -17.48
CA GLY A 32 6.11 -22.05 -16.17
C GLY A 32 7.36 -22.91 -15.97
N ASN A 33 8.43 -22.32 -15.39
CA ASN A 33 9.66 -22.95 -14.88
C ASN A 33 10.95 -22.86 -15.71
N ASP A 34 11.01 -22.11 -16.82
CA ASP A 34 12.31 -21.84 -17.48
C ASP A 34 13.09 -20.77 -16.70
N PRO A 35 14.30 -21.07 -16.15
CA PRO A 35 15.11 -20.08 -15.44
C PRO A 35 15.53 -18.88 -16.29
N ALA A 36 15.65 -19.02 -17.61
CA ALA A 36 15.99 -17.90 -18.49
C ALA A 36 14.80 -16.95 -18.64
N ALA A 37 13.60 -17.46 -18.93
CA ALA A 37 12.36 -16.68 -18.95
C ALA A 37 12.09 -15.99 -17.61
N LEU A 38 12.26 -16.67 -16.48
CA LEU A 38 12.08 -16.08 -15.14
C LEU A 38 13.07 -14.93 -14.87
N ARG A 39 14.33 -15.05 -15.31
CA ARG A 39 15.30 -13.95 -15.17
C ARG A 39 14.92 -12.74 -16.03
N ALA A 40 14.50 -12.97 -17.28
CA ALA A 40 14.04 -11.90 -18.14
C ALA A 40 12.82 -11.18 -17.54
N GLU A 41 11.87 -11.92 -16.97
CA GLU A 41 10.71 -11.35 -16.28
C GLU A 41 11.13 -10.54 -15.04
N VAL A 42 12.06 -11.03 -14.22
CA VAL A 42 12.58 -10.28 -13.07
C VAL A 42 13.25 -8.98 -13.49
N GLU A 43 14.06 -9.00 -14.56
CA GLU A 43 14.68 -7.78 -15.09
C GLU A 43 13.64 -6.81 -15.65
N HIS A 44 12.61 -7.31 -16.34
CA HIS A 44 11.49 -6.49 -16.77
C HIS A 44 10.77 -5.85 -15.57
N LEU A 45 10.39 -6.63 -14.56
CA LEU A 45 9.74 -6.13 -13.34
C LEU A 45 10.60 -5.09 -12.62
N ARG A 46 11.92 -5.29 -12.54
CA ARG A 46 12.85 -4.29 -11.98
C ARG A 46 12.87 -3.01 -12.79
N SER A 47 12.80 -3.10 -14.12
CA SER A 47 12.80 -1.92 -15.00
C SER A 47 11.56 -1.04 -14.85
N ILE A 48 10.42 -1.61 -14.47
CA ILE A 48 9.14 -0.89 -14.28
C ILE A 48 8.80 -0.65 -12.80
N ALA A 49 9.56 -1.23 -11.87
CA ALA A 49 9.32 -1.09 -10.45
C ALA A 49 9.44 0.37 -10.02
N GLN A 50 8.46 0.84 -9.26
CA GLN A 50 8.43 2.21 -8.78
C GLN A 50 9.50 2.42 -7.71
N GLY A 51 10.26 3.51 -7.85
CA GLY A 51 11.33 3.85 -6.92
C GLY A 51 10.83 4.31 -5.54
N GLN A 52 11.78 4.42 -4.61
CA GLN A 52 11.53 4.85 -3.23
C GLN A 52 10.82 6.21 -3.12
N SER A 53 10.99 7.09 -4.11
CA SER A 53 10.33 8.41 -4.16
C SER A 53 8.80 8.31 -4.08
N LEU A 54 8.20 7.31 -4.73
CA LEU A 54 6.75 7.13 -4.68
C LEU A 54 6.28 6.70 -3.28
N ALA A 55 7.00 5.79 -2.64
CA ALA A 55 6.71 5.43 -1.26
C ALA A 55 6.81 6.65 -0.34
N MET A 56 7.81 7.52 -0.55
CA MET A 56 7.96 8.77 0.22
C MET A 56 6.87 9.80 -0.10
N MET A 57 6.35 9.87 -1.33
CA MET A 57 5.15 10.66 -1.64
C MET A 57 3.94 10.17 -0.86
N GLN A 58 3.77 8.85 -0.74
CA GLN A 58 2.68 8.27 0.06
C GLN A 58 2.88 8.51 1.56
N VAL A 59 4.12 8.50 2.07
CA VAL A 59 4.41 8.93 3.45
C VAL A 59 3.97 10.39 3.64
N ALA A 60 4.37 11.29 2.74
CA ALA A 60 4.02 12.70 2.82
C ALA A 60 2.50 12.93 2.77
N TYR A 61 1.79 12.21 1.91
CA TYR A 61 0.33 12.23 1.85
C TYR A 61 -0.29 11.81 3.18
N ASN A 62 0.01 10.61 3.66
CA ASN A 62 -0.62 10.08 4.87
C ASN A 62 -0.25 10.89 6.11
N PHE A 63 1.01 11.34 6.21
CA PHE A 63 1.44 12.18 7.33
C PHE A 63 0.83 13.58 7.28
N ASN A 64 0.54 14.12 6.09
CA ASN A 64 -0.24 15.34 5.96
C ASN A 64 -1.67 15.12 6.48
N MET A 65 -2.37 14.10 5.98
CA MET A 65 -3.76 13.82 6.38
C MET A 65 -3.90 13.51 7.88
N LEU A 66 -2.89 12.86 8.47
CA LEU A 66 -2.79 12.62 9.92
C LEU A 66 -2.91 13.92 10.74
N TRP A 67 -2.26 15.00 10.31
CA TRP A 67 -2.32 16.30 11.01
C TRP A 67 -3.75 16.79 11.17
N PHE A 68 -4.51 16.77 10.07
CA PHE A 68 -5.89 17.24 10.03
C PHE A 68 -6.82 16.33 10.82
N ALA A 69 -6.68 15.01 10.68
CA ALA A 69 -7.46 14.04 11.44
C ALA A 69 -7.25 14.18 12.96
N GLY A 70 -6.00 14.31 13.41
CA GLY A 70 -5.68 14.50 14.83
C GLY A 70 -6.19 15.83 15.38
N ARG A 71 -6.05 16.92 14.61
CA ARG A 71 -6.60 18.25 14.95
C ARG A 71 -8.12 18.26 15.07
N ALA A 72 -8.81 17.51 14.21
CA ALA A 72 -10.25 17.36 14.23
C ALA A 72 -10.75 16.35 15.29
N ARG A 73 -9.83 15.73 16.05
CA ARG A 73 -10.12 14.70 17.07
C ARG A 73 -10.81 13.47 16.50
N ASN A 74 -10.71 13.23 15.19
CA ASN A 74 -11.12 11.98 14.58
C ASN A 74 -9.99 10.96 14.79
N TRP A 75 -9.91 10.42 16.01
CA TRP A 75 -8.84 9.52 16.43
C TRP A 75 -8.76 8.21 15.63
N PRO A 76 -9.87 7.56 15.22
CA PRO A 76 -9.80 6.41 14.33
C PRO A 76 -9.14 6.75 12.99
N LEU A 77 -9.51 7.88 12.36
CA LEU A 77 -8.91 8.33 11.11
C LEU A 77 -7.44 8.73 11.28
N ALA A 78 -7.10 9.38 12.40
CA ALA A 78 -5.73 9.71 12.73
C ALA A 78 -4.89 8.43 12.92
N GLN A 79 -5.41 7.42 13.62
CA GLN A 79 -4.73 6.13 13.78
C GLN A 79 -4.53 5.41 12.44
N PHE A 80 -5.52 5.48 11.54
CA PHE A 80 -5.41 4.96 10.18
C PHE A 80 -4.23 5.61 9.44
N TYR A 81 -4.18 6.94 9.36
CA TYR A 81 -3.11 7.65 8.64
C TYR A 81 -1.72 7.50 9.30
N TYR A 82 -1.67 7.39 10.63
CA TYR A 82 -0.44 7.06 11.35
C TYR A 82 0.09 5.67 10.96
N GLY A 83 -0.80 4.66 10.93
CA GLY A 83 -0.45 3.30 10.51
C GLY A 83 0.01 3.24 9.05
N ASP A 84 -0.74 3.89 8.16
CA ASP A 84 -0.44 3.91 6.74
C ASP A 84 0.90 4.60 6.46
N ALA A 85 1.15 5.78 7.04
CA ALA A 85 2.44 6.46 6.90
C ALA A 85 3.62 5.58 7.38
N ARG A 86 3.46 4.84 8.49
CA ARG A 86 4.47 3.87 8.95
C ARG A 86 4.68 2.74 7.95
N GLY A 87 3.59 2.20 7.40
CA GLY A 87 3.63 1.17 6.37
C GLY A 87 4.40 1.62 5.13
N ARG A 88 4.22 2.87 4.70
CA ARG A 88 4.92 3.45 3.55
C ARG A 88 6.40 3.75 3.82
N LEU A 89 6.77 4.15 5.04
CA LEU A 89 8.18 4.23 5.45
C LEU A 89 8.88 2.88 5.36
N ARG A 90 8.23 1.81 5.86
CA ARG A 90 8.76 0.44 5.76
C ARG A 90 8.83 -0.05 4.30
N LEU A 91 7.88 0.35 3.45
CA LEU A 91 7.95 0.08 2.01
C LEU A 91 9.13 0.79 1.36
N ALA A 92 9.35 2.08 1.68
CA ALA A 92 10.48 2.85 1.17
C ALA A 92 11.83 2.17 1.48
N LEU A 93 11.97 1.62 2.67
CA LEU A 93 13.13 0.82 3.05
C LEU A 93 13.26 -0.48 2.23
N ARG A 94 12.16 -1.23 2.03
CA ARG A 94 12.21 -2.47 1.22
C ARG A 94 12.57 -2.22 -0.24
N ILE A 95 12.14 -1.10 -0.81
CA ILE A 95 12.50 -0.70 -2.19
C ILE A 95 13.99 -0.35 -2.28
N GLN A 96 14.51 0.38 -1.29
CA GLN A 96 15.89 0.84 -1.29
C GLN A 96 16.48 0.74 0.12
N PRO A 97 17.01 -0.43 0.51
CA PRO A 97 17.53 -0.66 1.86
C PRO A 97 18.86 0.05 2.13
N VAL A 98 19.64 0.30 1.08
CA VAL A 98 20.94 0.98 1.13
C VAL A 98 20.93 2.11 0.10
N ARG A 99 21.34 3.32 0.50
CA ARG A 99 21.58 4.43 -0.42
C ARG A 99 23.07 4.66 -0.62
N LYS A 100 23.45 5.06 -1.83
CA LYS A 100 24.75 5.64 -2.09
C LYS A 100 24.70 7.13 -1.74
N VAL A 101 25.63 7.56 -0.89
CA VAL A 101 25.88 8.95 -0.49
C VAL A 101 27.37 9.26 -0.73
N SER A 102 27.78 10.53 -0.64
CA SER A 102 29.19 10.90 -0.88
C SER A 102 30.19 10.14 0.01
N GLY A 103 29.79 9.80 1.23
CA GLY A 103 30.58 9.01 2.19
C GLY A 103 30.54 7.48 1.99
N GLY A 104 29.89 6.99 0.94
CA GLY A 104 29.76 5.55 0.65
C GLY A 104 28.33 5.03 0.84
N ASP A 105 28.21 3.84 1.42
CA ASP A 105 26.92 3.15 1.57
C ASP A 105 26.26 3.56 2.88
N LEU A 106 25.01 3.98 2.80
CA LEU A 106 24.14 4.29 3.93
C LEU A 106 23.05 3.22 4.06
N PRO A 107 23.18 2.28 5.00
CA PRO A 107 22.08 1.39 5.37
C PRO A 107 20.95 2.20 6.02
N LEU A 108 19.73 2.11 5.49
CA LEU A 108 18.59 2.88 5.99
C LEU A 108 17.86 2.20 7.17
N GLN A 109 18.07 0.90 7.39
CA GLN A 109 17.42 0.15 8.47
C GLN A 109 17.63 0.80 9.85
N PRO A 110 18.86 1.17 10.29
CA PRO A 110 19.07 1.79 11.60
C PRO A 110 18.38 3.14 11.74
N LEU A 111 18.31 3.94 10.66
CA LEU A 111 17.63 5.23 10.64
C LEU A 111 16.12 5.06 10.82
N LEU A 112 15.52 4.09 10.12
CA LEU A 112 14.09 3.79 10.27
C LEU A 112 13.79 3.29 11.69
N GLU A 113 14.62 2.41 12.24
CA GLU A 113 14.44 1.93 13.61
C GLU A 113 14.53 3.05 14.65
N GLY A 114 15.49 3.97 14.49
CA GLY A 114 15.62 5.14 15.35
C GLY A 114 14.40 6.05 15.28
N LEU A 115 13.86 6.28 14.07
CA LEU A 115 12.61 7.02 13.89
C LEU A 115 11.43 6.31 14.57
N GLU A 116 11.28 5.00 14.34
CA GLU A 116 10.15 4.20 14.83
C GLU A 116 10.15 4.07 16.36
N LYS A 117 11.30 3.75 16.96
CA LYS A 117 11.46 3.63 18.41
C LYS A 117 11.46 4.99 19.13
N GLY A 118 11.76 6.06 18.39
CA GLY A 118 11.84 7.43 18.90
C GLY A 118 10.57 8.24 18.65
N ALA A 119 10.65 9.20 17.73
CA ALA A 119 9.60 10.19 17.51
C ALA A 119 8.26 9.57 17.07
N TRP A 120 8.30 8.50 16.27
CA TRP A 120 7.10 7.82 15.81
C TRP A 120 6.34 7.14 16.95
N ALA A 121 7.04 6.44 17.86
CA ALA A 121 6.43 5.85 19.04
C ALA A 121 5.74 6.90 19.93
N LYS A 122 6.42 8.03 20.20
CA LYS A 122 5.84 9.16 20.95
C LYS A 122 4.61 9.77 20.28
N LEU A 123 4.59 9.82 18.95
CA LEU A 123 3.40 10.24 18.19
C LEU A 123 2.25 9.24 18.37
N GLY A 124 2.54 7.94 18.38
CA GLY A 124 1.56 6.90 18.71
C GLY A 124 1.00 7.01 20.12
N GLU A 125 1.86 7.28 21.11
CA GLU A 125 1.44 7.52 22.51
C GLU A 125 0.51 8.74 22.60
N ALA A 126 0.85 9.84 21.92
CA ALA A 126 0.02 11.04 21.91
C ALA A 126 -1.34 10.82 21.23
N LEU A 127 -1.38 10.01 20.16
CA LEU A 127 -2.63 9.58 19.52
C LEU A 127 -3.49 8.73 20.47
N ALA A 128 -2.87 7.79 21.19
CA ALA A 128 -3.56 6.94 22.16
C ALA A 128 -4.12 7.75 23.35
N ALA A 129 -3.39 8.78 23.79
CA ALA A 129 -3.83 9.70 24.83
C ALA A 129 -4.98 10.62 24.39
N ARG A 130 -5.26 10.73 23.08
CA ARG A 130 -6.32 11.59 22.51
C ARG A 130 -6.22 13.05 22.96
N ASP A 131 -4.99 13.52 23.19
CA ASP A 131 -4.68 14.88 23.59
C ASP A 131 -4.14 15.64 22.37
N VAL A 132 -4.91 16.63 21.90
CA VAL A 132 -4.54 17.42 20.71
C VAL A 132 -3.23 18.18 20.92
N ARG A 133 -2.95 18.72 22.11
CA ARG A 133 -1.71 19.48 22.37
C ARG A 133 -0.50 18.56 22.34
N GLN A 134 -0.61 17.39 22.99
CA GLN A 134 0.45 16.39 22.94
C GLN A 134 0.67 15.86 21.53
N PHE A 135 -0.41 15.59 20.78
CA PHE A 135 -0.36 15.18 19.39
C PHE A 135 0.38 16.20 18.53
N GLU A 136 0.03 17.49 18.63
CA GLU A 136 0.66 18.54 17.83
C GLU A 136 2.16 18.67 18.11
N ALA A 137 2.55 18.57 19.39
CA ALA A 137 3.96 18.58 19.78
C ALA A 137 4.71 17.36 19.23
N ALA A 138 4.15 16.16 19.37
CA ALA A 138 4.74 14.92 18.86
C ALA A 138 4.82 14.88 17.33
N TYR A 139 3.82 15.44 16.65
CA TYR A 139 3.81 15.57 15.20
C TYR A 139 4.97 16.45 14.71
N ARG A 140 5.15 17.62 15.33
CA ARG A 140 6.27 18.53 15.01
C ARG A 140 7.62 17.90 15.30
N ALA A 141 7.76 17.19 16.43
CA ALA A 141 8.97 16.44 16.74
C ALA A 141 9.27 15.36 15.70
N THR A 142 8.24 14.67 15.20
CA THR A 142 8.37 13.68 14.12
C THR A 142 8.80 14.32 12.80
N LEU A 143 8.31 15.51 12.44
CA LEU A 143 8.83 16.25 11.27
C LEU A 143 10.34 16.51 11.38
N VAL A 144 10.81 16.95 12.55
CA VAL A 144 12.25 17.17 12.80
C VAL A 144 13.04 15.86 12.68
N ALA A 145 12.52 14.75 13.20
CA ALA A 145 13.15 13.44 13.06
C ALA A 145 13.21 12.97 11.60
N CYS A 146 12.17 13.21 10.81
CA CYS A 146 12.16 12.94 9.36
C CYS A 146 13.27 13.71 8.64
N GLU A 147 13.48 15.00 8.99
CA GLU A 147 14.57 15.80 8.41
C GLU A 147 15.96 15.19 8.71
N GLY A 148 16.15 14.55 9.86
CA GLY A 148 17.41 13.86 10.19
C GLY A 148 17.75 12.73 9.21
N CYS A 149 16.76 11.90 8.87
CA CYS A 149 16.93 10.85 7.86
C CYS A 149 17.18 11.46 6.46
N HIS A 150 16.46 12.52 6.11
CA HIS A 150 16.66 13.23 4.84
C HIS A 150 18.07 13.82 4.74
N ALA A 151 18.58 14.44 5.80
CA ALA A 151 19.93 14.97 5.86
C ALA A 151 21.00 13.87 5.72
N ALA A 152 20.84 12.76 6.45
CA ALA A 152 21.73 11.60 6.34
C ALA A 152 21.77 11.04 4.91
N ALA A 153 20.62 11.03 4.22
CA ALA A 153 20.50 10.62 2.83
C ALA A 153 20.89 11.72 1.80
N GLU A 154 21.57 12.79 2.23
CA GLU A 154 22.02 13.93 1.42
C GLU A 154 20.89 14.67 0.70
N LYS A 155 19.75 14.80 1.39
CA LYS A 155 18.58 15.55 0.94
C LYS A 155 18.18 16.65 1.93
N PRO A 156 19.12 17.51 2.39
CA PRO A 156 18.82 18.53 3.39
C PRO A 156 17.84 19.61 2.88
N TYR A 157 17.65 19.71 1.57
CA TYR A 157 16.68 20.60 0.94
C TYR A 157 15.22 20.15 1.13
N LEU A 158 14.98 18.91 1.59
CA LEU A 158 13.64 18.42 1.95
C LEU A 158 13.24 18.92 3.36
N ARG A 159 13.03 20.24 3.45
CA ARG A 159 12.56 20.92 4.66
C ARG A 159 11.07 20.71 4.86
N LEU A 160 10.70 20.19 6.01
CA LEU A 160 9.33 19.84 6.33
C LEU A 160 8.68 20.93 7.19
N LYS A 161 7.39 21.12 7.01
CA LYS A 161 6.59 22.09 7.78
C LYS A 161 5.23 21.50 8.07
N VAL A 162 4.61 21.97 9.15
CA VAL A 162 3.21 21.64 9.43
C VAL A 162 2.35 22.12 8.25
N PRO A 163 1.52 21.25 7.66
CA PRO A 163 0.70 21.62 6.51
C PRO A 163 -0.39 22.61 6.92
N LYS A 164 -0.73 23.52 6.00
CA LYS A 164 -1.82 24.50 6.17
C LYS A 164 -3.12 24.05 5.51
N VAL A 165 -3.02 23.14 4.54
CA VAL A 165 -4.14 22.52 3.82
C VAL A 165 -3.92 21.01 3.70
N PRO A 166 -4.99 20.20 3.69
CA PRO A 166 -4.87 18.77 3.48
C PRO A 166 -4.31 18.49 2.09
N ALA A 167 -3.59 17.37 1.95
CA ALA A 167 -3.06 16.93 0.66
C ALA A 167 -4.18 16.59 -0.35
N GLU A 168 -5.35 16.18 0.14
CA GLU A 168 -6.54 15.87 -0.63
C GLU A 168 -7.79 16.38 0.11
N PRO A 169 -8.63 17.22 -0.51
CA PRO A 169 -9.86 17.74 0.11
C PRO A 169 -11.03 16.73 0.18
N LEU A 170 -10.96 15.58 -0.49
CA LEU A 170 -12.05 14.60 -0.54
C LEU A 170 -12.48 14.03 0.82
N VAL A 171 -11.56 13.98 1.80
CA VAL A 171 -11.81 13.35 3.10
C VAL A 171 -12.36 14.36 4.10
N ASP A 172 -13.52 14.06 4.67
CA ASP A 172 -14.02 14.77 5.85
C ASP A 172 -13.25 14.31 7.10
N PHE A 173 -12.74 15.28 7.85
CA PHE A 173 -11.98 15.04 9.07
C PHE A 173 -12.83 15.12 10.33
N ALA A 174 -14.10 15.52 10.23
CA ALA A 174 -14.99 15.55 11.37
C ALA A 174 -15.05 14.19 12.08
N ALA A 175 -15.11 14.21 13.41
CA ALA A 175 -15.39 13.00 14.16
C ALA A 175 -16.86 12.60 13.96
N HIS A 176 -17.10 11.31 13.76
CA HIS A 176 -18.43 10.71 13.63
C HIS A 176 -18.60 9.61 14.68
#